data_AF-A0A5C7YKM8-F1
#
_entry.id   AF-A0A5C7YKM8-F1
#
_cell.length_a   1.000
_cell.length_b   1.000
_cell.length_c   1.000
_cell.angle_alpha   90.00
_cell.angle_beta   90.00
_cell.angle_gamma   90.00
#
_symmetry.space_group_name_H-M   'P 1'
#
loop_
_entity.id
_entity.type
_entity.pdbx_description
1 polymer ?
#
loop_
_entity_poly.entity_id
_entity_poly.type
_entity_poly.pdbx_seq_one_letter_code
_entity_poly.pdbx_strand_id
1 'polypeptide(L)'
;MQHYHYIFTGSGLSALMTVYELLLSGKFDDKSILLIDENTKKANDRTWCFWDEDNLFEEIVSKKWNQAIFANEKFNRVLELTPYQYKKINGLDFYELVFKKISKHKNIHFLNQKVVDFTELGNHCVVKTKEETFTCNKIFNSIYNPEIVTAQNKFPLIQQHFIGWFIKSKEAVFTPNCATFMDFSVKQKGNT
;
A
#
# COMPACT_ATOMS: atom_id res chain seq x y z
N MET A 1 25.56 2.30 18.25
CA MET A 1 24.29 2.54 17.52
C MET A 1 24.61 2.57 16.04
N GLN A 2 23.94 1.75 15.25
CA GLN A 2 24.14 1.76 13.79
C GLN A 2 23.48 3.00 13.18
N HIS A 3 24.17 3.64 12.24
CA HIS A 3 23.70 4.85 11.58
C HIS A 3 23.34 4.59 10.12
N TYR A 4 22.24 5.18 9.66
CA TYR A 4 21.74 5.09 8.29
C TYR A 4 21.54 6.47 7.68
N HIS A 5 21.60 6.59 6.35
CA HIS A 5 21.17 7.84 5.73
C HIS A 5 19.66 8.02 5.87
N TYR A 6 18.89 6.96 5.59
CA TYR A 6 17.43 6.98 5.66
C TYR A 6 16.88 5.78 6.45
N ILE A 7 15.92 6.04 7.33
CA ILE A 7 15.13 4.98 7.98
C ILE A 7 13.67 5.13 7.59
N PHE A 8 13.07 4.06 7.09
CA PHE A 8 11.64 3.93 6.85
C PHE A 8 11.02 3.15 8.01
N THR A 9 10.09 3.77 8.74
CA THR A 9 9.33 3.10 9.80
C THR A 9 7.97 2.67 9.22
N GLY A 10 7.74 1.36 9.21
CA GLY A 10 6.74 0.71 8.39
C GLY A 10 7.22 0.40 6.97
N SER A 11 6.74 -0.71 6.42
CA SER A 11 6.99 -1.18 5.05
C SER A 11 5.67 -1.41 4.32
N GLY A 12 4.71 -0.51 4.53
CA GLY A 12 3.46 -0.47 3.76
C GLY A 12 3.69 0.03 2.33
N LEU A 13 2.59 0.20 1.58
CA LEU A 13 2.65 0.63 0.17
C LEU A 13 3.43 1.93 0.00
N SER A 14 3.21 2.95 0.84
CA SER A 14 3.88 4.25 0.72
C SER A 14 5.41 4.14 0.87
N ALA A 15 5.87 3.42 1.89
CA ALA A 15 7.30 3.20 2.12
C ALA A 15 7.93 2.37 0.99
N LEU A 16 7.31 1.24 0.63
CA LEU A 16 7.85 0.35 -0.40
C LEU A 16 7.85 0.99 -1.80
N MET A 17 6.81 1.75 -2.16
CA MET A 17 6.81 2.52 -3.40
C MET A 17 7.88 3.60 -3.41
N THR A 18 8.09 4.30 -2.30
CA THR A 18 9.16 5.29 -2.20
C THR A 18 10.52 4.64 -2.40
N VAL A 19 10.79 3.53 -1.71
CA VAL A 19 12.05 2.79 -1.87
C VAL A 19 12.21 2.22 -3.29
N TYR A 20 11.12 1.74 -3.89
CA TYR A 20 11.11 1.27 -5.27
C TYR A 20 11.52 2.36 -6.26
N GLU A 21 10.96 3.57 -6.15
CA GLU A 21 11.33 4.71 -6.99
C GLU A 21 12.76 5.19 -6.73
N LEU A 22 13.21 5.19 -5.46
CA LEU A 22 14.61 5.50 -5.14
C LEU A 22 15.57 4.52 -5.84
N LEU A 23 15.24 3.22 -5.84
CA LEU A 23 16.00 2.19 -6.54
C LEU A 23 16.00 2.40 -8.06
N LEU A 24 14.84 2.65 -8.66
CA LEU A 24 14.76 2.89 -10.11
C LEU A 24 15.53 4.15 -10.54
N SER A 25 15.62 5.15 -9.66
CA SER A 25 16.35 6.38 -9.98
C SER A 25 17.86 6.21 -10.09
N GLY A 26 18.45 5.20 -9.40
CA GLY A 26 19.90 5.01 -9.28
C GLY A 26 20.66 6.13 -8.54
N LYS A 27 19.95 7.14 -8.00
CA LYS A 27 20.56 8.34 -7.39
C LYS A 27 21.00 8.14 -5.93
N PHE A 28 20.73 6.97 -5.36
CA PHE A 28 20.88 6.70 -3.92
C PHE A 28 21.69 5.44 -3.63
N ASP A 29 22.44 4.94 -4.61
CA ASP A 29 23.26 3.73 -4.46
C ASP A 29 24.39 3.89 -3.42
N ASP A 30 24.78 5.12 -3.11
CA ASP A 30 25.75 5.46 -2.06
C ASP A 30 25.11 5.64 -0.67
N LYS A 31 23.78 5.55 -0.55
CA LYS A 31 23.04 5.79 0.70
C LYS A 31 22.65 4.49 1.38
N SER A 32 22.92 4.40 2.67
CA SER A 32 22.43 3.31 3.52
C SER A 32 20.97 3.53 3.92
N ILE A 33 20.12 2.54 3.68
CA ILE A 33 18.67 2.58 3.94
C ILE A 33 18.28 1.43 4.84
N LEU A 34 17.46 1.70 5.85
CA LEU A 34 16.86 0.69 6.71
C LEU A 34 15.34 0.79 6.67
N LEU A 35 14.67 -0.33 6.38
CA LEU A 35 13.22 -0.48 6.56
C LEU A 35 12.97 -1.28 7.85
N ILE A 36 12.11 -0.78 8.73
CA ILE A 36 11.75 -1.45 9.98
C ILE A 36 10.24 -1.67 10.02
N ASP A 37 9.79 -2.92 10.11
CA ASP A 37 8.37 -3.27 10.24
C ASP A 37 8.19 -4.56 11.05
N GLU A 38 7.16 -4.62 11.91
CA GLU A 38 6.83 -5.83 12.66
C GLU A 38 6.23 -6.93 11.77
N ASN A 39 5.67 -6.55 10.62
CA ASN A 39 5.16 -7.48 9.63
C ASN A 39 6.26 -7.88 8.63
N THR A 40 6.46 -9.18 8.45
CA THR A 40 7.49 -9.75 7.54
C THR A 40 7.17 -9.62 6.05
N LYS A 41 5.94 -9.20 5.70
CA LYS A 41 5.44 -9.08 4.32
C LYS A 41 5.49 -10.37 3.51
N LYS A 42 5.29 -11.51 4.19
CA LYS A 42 5.27 -12.86 3.59
C LYS A 42 3.87 -13.44 3.35
N ALA A 43 2.82 -12.67 3.62
CA ALA A 43 1.44 -13.11 3.43
C ALA A 43 0.70 -12.16 2.49
N ASN A 44 -0.27 -12.70 1.74
CA ASN A 44 -1.17 -11.89 0.93
C ASN A 44 -2.22 -11.23 1.84
N ASP A 45 -1.85 -10.13 2.47
CA ASP A 45 -2.65 -9.45 3.50
C ASP A 45 -3.60 -8.38 2.93
N ARG A 46 -3.48 -8.05 1.65
CA ARG A 46 -4.31 -7.03 0.99
C ARG A 46 -4.37 -7.24 -0.52
N THR A 47 -5.40 -6.64 -1.11
CA THR A 47 -5.50 -6.44 -2.55
C THR A 47 -5.24 -4.97 -2.84
N TRP A 48 -4.44 -4.68 -3.87
CA TRP A 48 -4.32 -3.32 -4.36
C TRP A 48 -4.96 -3.23 -5.73
N CYS A 49 -5.85 -2.26 -5.85
CA CYS A 49 -6.40 -1.89 -7.13
C CYS A 49 -6.10 -0.42 -7.42
N PHE A 50 -5.74 -0.14 -8.66
CA PHE A 50 -5.28 1.19 -9.07
C PHE A 50 -5.64 1.44 -10.53
N TRP A 51 -5.62 2.72 -10.90
CA TRP A 51 -5.82 3.21 -12.25
C TRP A 51 -4.46 3.45 -12.87
N ASP A 52 -4.26 2.95 -14.08
CA ASP A 52 -2.95 2.98 -14.74
C ASP A 52 -3.12 3.17 -16.25
N GLU A 53 -2.29 4.05 -16.82
CA GLU A 53 -2.14 4.26 -18.26
C GLU A 53 -0.75 3.84 -18.79
N ASP A 54 0.22 3.60 -17.89
CA ASP A 54 1.64 3.41 -18.21
C ASP A 54 2.09 1.95 -18.16
N ASN A 55 1.16 1.02 -17.90
CA ASN A 55 1.45 -0.41 -17.71
C ASN A 55 2.38 -0.71 -16.53
N LEU A 56 2.19 0.03 -15.44
CA LEU A 56 2.90 -0.20 -14.19
C LEU A 56 2.62 -1.62 -13.66
N PHE A 57 3.70 -2.31 -13.30
CA PHE A 57 3.67 -3.63 -12.65
C PHE A 57 2.97 -4.73 -13.46
N GLU A 58 2.96 -4.65 -14.79
CA GLU A 58 2.22 -5.58 -15.65
C GLU A 58 2.56 -7.06 -15.36
N GLU A 59 3.79 -7.36 -14.96
CA GLU A 59 4.24 -8.72 -14.59
C GLU A 59 3.55 -9.34 -13.38
N ILE A 60 2.90 -8.53 -12.53
CA ILE A 60 2.18 -8.98 -11.32
C ILE A 60 0.68 -8.63 -11.35
N VAL A 61 0.18 -8.11 -12.47
CA VAL A 61 -1.25 -7.82 -12.64
C VAL A 61 -2.05 -9.13 -12.67
N SER A 62 -2.79 -9.37 -11.60
CA SER A 62 -3.68 -10.54 -11.47
C SER A 62 -4.98 -10.37 -12.27
N LYS A 63 -5.44 -9.14 -12.46
CA LYS A 63 -6.63 -8.81 -13.25
C LYS A 63 -6.61 -7.36 -13.71
N LYS A 64 -7.17 -7.08 -14.88
CA LYS A 64 -7.39 -5.73 -15.39
C LYS A 64 -8.74 -5.61 -16.09
N TRP A 65 -9.29 -4.40 -16.05
CA TRP A 65 -10.59 -4.06 -16.62
C TRP A 65 -10.51 -2.74 -17.37
N ASN A 66 -11.10 -2.71 -18.57
CA ASN A 66 -11.26 -1.50 -19.38
C ASN A 66 -12.62 -0.82 -19.15
N GLN A 67 -13.52 -1.52 -18.47
CA GLN A 67 -14.89 -1.10 -18.23
C GLN A 67 -15.26 -1.32 -16.77
N ALA A 68 -16.13 -0.44 -16.26
CA ALA A 68 -16.74 -0.59 -14.95
C ALA A 68 -18.26 -0.41 -15.02
N ILE A 69 -19.01 -1.16 -14.21
CA ILE A 69 -20.44 -0.98 -14.03
C ILE A 69 -20.69 -0.11 -12.79
N PHE A 70 -21.54 0.89 -12.99
CA PHE A 70 -22.25 1.58 -11.93
C PHE A 70 -23.75 1.30 -12.09
N ALA A 71 -24.39 0.79 -11.04
CA ALA A 71 -25.80 0.47 -11.05
C ALA A 71 -26.53 0.96 -9.79
N ASN A 72 -27.80 1.31 -9.96
CA ASN A 72 -28.79 1.51 -8.91
C ASN A 72 -30.16 0.98 -9.38
N GLU A 73 -31.22 1.16 -8.59
CA GLU A 73 -32.56 0.67 -8.92
C GLU A 73 -33.12 1.13 -10.27
N LYS A 74 -32.72 2.31 -10.75
CA LYS A 74 -33.28 2.95 -11.96
C LYS A 74 -32.28 3.09 -13.10
N PHE A 75 -31.01 2.80 -12.84
CA PHE A 75 -29.91 3.15 -13.73
C PHE A 75 -28.86 2.06 -13.72
N ASN A 76 -28.41 1.66 -14.90
CA ASN A 76 -27.28 0.77 -15.08
C ASN A 76 -26.43 1.31 -16.22
N ARG A 77 -25.17 1.62 -15.94
CA ARG A 77 -24.24 2.18 -16.92
C ARG A 77 -22.91 1.45 -16.87
N VAL A 78 -22.46 1.08 -18.07
CA VAL A 78 -21.09 0.69 -18.33
C VAL A 78 -20.28 1.96 -18.62
N LEU A 79 -19.20 2.14 -17.88
CA LEU A 79 -18.25 3.23 -17.99
C LEU A 79 -17.01 2.70 -18.72
N GLU A 80 -16.66 3.33 -19.85
CA GLU A 80 -15.35 3.16 -20.44
C GLU A 80 -14.31 3.84 -19.55
N LEU A 81 -13.21 3.14 -19.26
CA LEU A 81 -12.18 3.63 -18.34
C LEU A 81 -11.02 4.33 -19.07
N THR A 82 -11.03 4.35 -20.40
CA THR A 82 -10.05 5.03 -21.24
C THR A 82 -9.83 6.49 -20.78
N PRO A 83 -8.57 6.97 -20.68
CA PRO A 83 -7.32 6.29 -21.07
C PRO A 83 -6.79 5.27 -20.07
N TYR A 84 -7.38 5.17 -18.88
CA TYR A 84 -6.92 4.30 -17.81
C TYR A 84 -7.43 2.87 -17.94
N GLN A 85 -6.69 1.95 -17.33
CA GLN A 85 -7.16 0.61 -16.98
C GLN A 85 -7.26 0.49 -15.47
N TYR A 86 -8.33 -0.14 -14.98
CA TYR A 86 -8.41 -0.52 -13.58
C TYR A 86 -7.71 -1.87 -13.41
N LYS A 87 -6.66 -1.90 -12.59
CA LYS A 87 -5.80 -3.08 -12.39
C LYS A 87 -5.89 -3.57 -10.97
N LYS A 88 -5.72 -4.87 -10.77
CA LYS A 88 -5.64 -5.55 -9.48
C LYS A 88 -4.33 -6.34 -9.39
N ILE A 89 -3.57 -6.09 -8.34
CA ILE A 89 -2.43 -6.90 -7.93
C ILE A 89 -2.70 -7.51 -6.55
N ASN A 90 -2.11 -8.66 -6.26
CA ASN A 90 -2.11 -9.19 -4.90
C ASN A 90 -0.97 -8.53 -4.11
N GLY A 91 -1.17 -8.30 -2.81
CA GLY A 91 -0.16 -7.67 -1.96
C GLY A 91 1.15 -8.46 -1.94
N LEU A 92 1.06 -9.79 -1.86
CA LEU A 92 2.22 -10.68 -1.84
C LEU A 92 3.08 -10.54 -3.10
N ASP A 93 2.48 -10.55 -4.29
CA ASP A 93 3.21 -10.48 -5.57
C ASP A 93 4.03 -9.18 -5.67
N PHE A 94 3.47 -8.07 -5.18
CA PHE A 94 4.20 -6.80 -5.12
C PHE A 94 5.27 -6.78 -4.03
N TYR A 95 5.03 -7.35 -2.85
CA TYR A 95 6.07 -7.47 -1.83
C TYR A 95 7.26 -8.24 -2.41
N GLU A 96 7.01 -9.38 -3.05
CA GLU A 96 8.06 -10.20 -3.68
C GLU A 96 8.80 -9.43 -4.77
N LEU A 97 8.09 -8.71 -5.64
CA LEU A 97 8.69 -7.87 -6.68
C LEU A 97 9.64 -6.81 -6.10
N VAL A 98 9.17 -6.05 -5.10
CA VAL A 98 9.95 -4.96 -4.50
C VAL A 98 11.13 -5.51 -3.69
N PHE A 99 10.91 -6.53 -2.85
CA PHE A 99 11.99 -7.12 -2.04
C PHE A 99 13.02 -7.86 -2.89
N LYS A 100 12.63 -8.44 -4.04
CA LYS A 100 13.58 -9.00 -5.02
C LYS A 100 14.46 -7.93 -5.66
N LYS A 101 13.97 -6.69 -5.81
CA LYS A 101 14.81 -5.56 -6.24
C LYS A 101 15.71 -5.10 -5.10
N ILE A 102 15.17 -4.89 -3.90
CA ILE A 102 15.93 -4.50 -2.71
C ILE A 102 17.09 -5.46 -2.43
N SER A 103 16.89 -6.77 -2.56
CA SER A 103 17.92 -7.78 -2.26
C SER A 103 19.17 -7.71 -3.14
N LYS A 104 19.10 -6.99 -4.27
CA LYS A 104 20.25 -6.73 -5.14
C LYS A 104 21.17 -5.61 -4.63
N HIS A 105 20.72 -4.84 -3.63
CA HIS A 105 21.41 -3.67 -3.09
C HIS A 105 21.86 -3.94 -1.65
N LYS A 106 23.18 -4.09 -1.45
CA LYS A 106 23.76 -4.41 -0.13
C LYS A 106 23.62 -3.29 0.90
N ASN A 107 23.36 -2.07 0.46
CA ASN A 107 23.16 -0.86 1.26
C ASN A 107 21.73 -0.70 1.77
N ILE A 108 20.80 -1.59 1.41
CA ILE A 108 19.40 -1.56 1.87
C ILE A 108 19.12 -2.77 2.75
N HIS A 109 18.61 -2.51 3.94
CA HIS A 109 18.37 -3.53 4.96
C HIS A 109 16.90 -3.54 5.38
N PHE A 110 16.39 -4.72 5.70
CA PHE A 110 15.07 -4.89 6.29
C PHE A 110 15.22 -5.52 7.68
N LEU A 111 14.58 -4.90 8.68
CA LEU A 111 14.60 -5.35 10.06
C LEU A 111 13.16 -5.66 10.51
N ASN A 112 12.92 -6.92 10.87
CA ASN A 112 11.61 -7.34 11.34
C ASN A 112 11.44 -7.07 12.84
N GLN A 113 11.20 -5.81 13.19
CA GLN A 113 10.97 -5.38 14.57
C GLN A 113 9.87 -4.32 14.62
N LYS A 114 9.26 -4.17 15.79
CA LYS A 114 8.30 -3.09 16.04
C LYS A 114 9.05 -1.82 16.41
N VAL A 115 8.86 -0.76 15.63
CA VAL A 115 9.26 0.60 16.03
C VAL A 115 8.35 1.04 17.17
N VAL A 116 8.94 1.48 18.28
CA VAL A 116 8.21 1.92 19.48
C VAL A 116 8.24 3.43 19.66
N ASP A 117 9.27 4.09 19.13
CA ASP A 117 9.47 5.52 19.31
C ASP A 117 10.45 6.04 18.24
N PHE A 118 10.35 7.32 17.93
CA PHE A 118 11.33 8.03 17.12
C PHE A 118 11.37 9.51 17.50
N THR A 119 12.53 10.14 17.36
CA THR A 119 12.72 11.54 17.73
C THR A 119 13.68 12.21 16.77
N GLU A 120 13.38 13.44 16.37
CA GLU A 120 14.29 14.30 15.62
C GLU A 120 15.14 15.12 16.59
N LEU A 121 16.47 15.05 16.44
CA LEU A 121 17.48 15.69 17.27
C LEU A 121 18.30 16.66 16.41
N GLY A 122 17.66 17.69 15.86
CA GLY A 122 18.30 18.79 15.14
C GLY A 122 19.03 18.38 13.85
N ASN A 123 20.23 17.79 13.97
CA ASN A 123 21.06 17.34 12.85
C ASN A 123 20.95 15.85 12.52
N HIS A 124 20.24 15.06 13.33
CA HIS A 124 19.97 13.64 13.07
C HIS A 124 18.68 13.20 13.76
N CYS A 125 18.21 12.00 13.44
CA CYS A 125 17.06 11.38 14.08
C CYS A 125 17.47 10.10 14.81
N VAL A 126 16.67 9.70 15.80
CA VAL A 126 16.79 8.45 16.55
C VAL A 126 15.52 7.63 16.32
N VAL A 127 15.67 6.34 16.02
CA VAL A 127 14.57 5.38 15.92
C VAL A 127 14.80 4.26 16.92
N LYS A 128 13.81 3.97 17.75
CA LYS A 128 13.87 2.91 18.76
C LYS A 128 12.95 1.77 18.39
N THR A 129 13.46 0.55 18.54
CA THR A 129 12.65 -0.66 18.60
C THR A 129 12.60 -1.14 20.05
N LYS A 130 11.97 -2.28 20.30
CA LYS A 130 12.01 -2.91 21.63
C LYS A 130 13.40 -3.41 22.02
N GLU A 131 14.25 -3.68 21.03
CA GLU A 131 15.51 -4.39 21.19
C GLU A 131 16.71 -3.48 20.93
N GLU A 132 16.56 -2.50 20.03
CA GLU A 132 17.68 -1.76 19.46
C GLU A 132 17.37 -0.27 19.31
N THR A 133 18.42 0.51 19.07
CA THR A 133 18.30 1.93 18.75
C THR A 133 19.22 2.28 17.59
N PHE A 134 18.65 2.96 16.60
CA PHE A 134 19.29 3.38 15.36
C PHE A 134 19.33 4.91 15.28
N THR A 135 20.31 5.44 14.55
CA THR A 135 20.32 6.86 14.17
C THR A 135 20.25 7.02 12.67
N CYS A 136 19.74 8.14 12.19
CA CYS A 136 19.78 8.45 10.77
C CYS A 136 19.72 9.95 10.45
N ASN A 137 19.93 10.30 9.18
CA ASN A 137 19.81 11.70 8.74
C ASN A 137 18.35 12.09 8.53
N LYS A 138 17.49 11.15 8.10
CA LYS A 138 16.06 11.40 7.88
C LYS A 138 15.20 10.16 8.08
N ILE A 139 14.05 10.35 8.73
CA ILE A 139 13.02 9.33 8.93
C ILE A 139 11.88 9.53 7.95
N PHE A 140 11.41 8.45 7.35
CA PHE A 140 10.16 8.37 6.63
C PHE A 140 9.18 7.48 7.41
N ASN A 141 8.26 8.09 8.15
CA ASN A 141 7.29 7.33 8.94
C ASN A 141 5.99 7.08 8.19
N SER A 142 5.64 5.80 8.06
CA SER A 142 4.38 5.33 7.47
C SER A 142 3.50 4.56 8.46
N ILE A 143 3.91 4.48 9.74
CA ILE A 143 3.11 3.85 10.80
C ILE A 143 1.96 4.78 11.15
N TYR A 144 0.73 4.28 10.99
CA TYR A 144 -0.49 5.00 11.33
C TYR A 144 -0.59 5.23 12.84
N ASN A 145 -0.76 6.49 13.25
CA ASN A 145 -1.08 6.84 14.62
C ASN A 145 -2.54 7.35 14.68
N PRO A 146 -3.48 6.57 15.22
CA PRO A 146 -4.88 6.97 15.31
C PRO A 146 -5.10 8.19 16.21
N GLU A 147 -4.25 8.42 17.22
CA GLU A 147 -4.39 9.54 18.16
C GLU A 147 -4.31 10.90 17.46
N ILE A 148 -3.48 11.01 16.41
CA ILE A 148 -3.35 12.25 15.63
C ILE A 148 -4.70 12.62 15.01
N VAL A 149 -5.44 11.63 14.52
CA VAL A 149 -6.71 11.82 13.82
C VAL A 149 -7.87 11.99 14.82
N THR A 150 -7.83 11.31 15.98
CA THR A 150 -8.91 11.37 16.97
C THR A 150 -8.79 12.52 17.96
N ALA A 151 -7.58 13.08 18.19
CA ALA A 151 -7.36 14.18 19.12
C ALA A 151 -7.66 15.57 18.54
N GLN A 152 -7.81 15.68 17.21
CA GLN A 152 -8.11 16.95 16.57
C GLN A 152 -9.60 17.28 16.63
N ASN A 153 -9.94 18.57 16.78
CA ASN A 153 -11.32 19.06 16.87
C ASN A 153 -11.67 20.05 15.75
N LYS A 154 -10.76 20.22 14.76
CA LYS A 154 -10.88 21.23 13.71
C LYS A 154 -11.86 20.80 12.61
N PHE A 155 -11.90 19.51 12.31
CA PHE A 155 -12.73 18.94 11.25
C PHE A 155 -13.53 17.75 11.77
N PRO A 156 -14.77 17.53 11.28
CA PRO A 156 -15.50 16.30 11.56
C PRO A 156 -14.72 15.06 11.10
N LEU A 157 -14.62 14.06 11.96
CA LEU A 157 -14.03 12.76 11.62
C LEU A 157 -15.12 11.81 11.10
N ILE A 158 -14.98 11.36 9.86
CA ILE A 158 -15.86 10.35 9.26
C ILE A 158 -15.10 9.01 9.25
N GLN A 159 -15.61 8.02 9.98
CA GLN A 159 -15.06 6.66 9.98
C GLN A 159 -15.82 5.79 8.99
N GLN A 160 -15.19 5.48 7.86
CA GLN A 160 -15.76 4.58 6.86
C GLN A 160 -15.18 3.17 7.03
N HIS A 161 -16.06 2.17 7.08
CA HIS A 161 -15.68 0.77 7.19
C HIS A 161 -16.10 0.02 5.94
N PHE A 162 -15.19 -0.78 5.38
CA PHE A 162 -15.47 -1.67 4.27
C PHE A 162 -15.25 -3.12 4.72
N ILE A 163 -16.18 -4.00 4.35
CA ILE A 163 -16.09 -5.43 4.60
C ILE A 163 -16.20 -6.12 3.24
N GLY A 164 -15.28 -7.06 2.98
CA GLY A 164 -15.22 -7.79 1.72
C GLY A 164 -15.16 -9.30 1.94
N TRP A 165 -15.63 -10.04 0.94
CA TRP A 165 -15.57 -11.50 0.90
C TRP A 165 -15.10 -11.97 -0.47
N PHE A 166 -14.41 -13.11 -0.49
CA PHE A 166 -14.17 -13.87 -1.71
C PHE A 166 -15.28 -14.91 -1.87
N ILE A 167 -15.97 -14.90 -3.00
CA ILE A 167 -17.09 -15.81 -3.29
C ILE A 167 -16.80 -16.66 -4.53
N LYS A 168 -17.40 -17.85 -4.59
CA LYS A 168 -17.38 -18.75 -5.75
C LYS A 168 -18.80 -19.18 -6.06
N SER A 169 -19.26 -18.91 -7.28
CA SER A 169 -20.55 -19.36 -7.79
C SER A 169 -20.45 -20.74 -8.44
N LYS A 170 -21.58 -21.45 -8.51
CA LYS A 170 -21.66 -22.73 -9.26
C LYS A 170 -21.63 -22.52 -10.78
N GLU A 171 -22.17 -21.39 -11.23
CA GLU A 171 -22.29 -21.00 -12.64
C GLU A 171 -21.55 -19.69 -12.91
N ALA A 172 -21.29 -19.37 -14.17
CA ALA A 172 -20.62 -18.14 -14.57
C ALA A 172 -21.58 -16.94 -14.47
N VAL A 173 -21.47 -16.18 -13.37
CA VAL A 173 -22.33 -15.00 -13.09
C VAL A 173 -21.58 -13.67 -13.11
N PHE A 174 -20.26 -13.69 -13.26
CA PHE A 174 -19.42 -12.49 -13.31
C PHE A 174 -19.02 -12.17 -14.75
N THR A 175 -18.97 -10.87 -15.08
CA THR A 175 -18.44 -10.39 -16.37
C THR A 175 -16.93 -10.23 -16.26
N PRO A 176 -16.09 -11.13 -16.84
CA PRO A 176 -14.66 -11.14 -16.51
C PRO A 176 -13.92 -9.87 -16.92
N ASN A 177 -14.39 -9.16 -17.94
CA ASN A 177 -13.70 -7.99 -18.50
C ASN A 177 -14.31 -6.65 -18.07
N CYS A 178 -15.33 -6.66 -17.20
CA CYS A 178 -15.95 -5.46 -16.66
C CYS A 178 -16.07 -5.57 -15.13
N ALA A 179 -15.48 -4.64 -14.39
CA ALA A 179 -15.58 -4.64 -12.94
C ALA A 179 -16.94 -4.07 -12.51
N THR A 180 -17.66 -4.73 -11.60
CA THR A 180 -18.79 -4.07 -10.91
C THR A 180 -18.21 -3.21 -9.79
N PHE A 181 -18.24 -1.88 -9.96
CA PHE A 181 -17.58 -0.97 -9.04
C PHE A 181 -18.52 -0.54 -7.90
N MET A 182 -19.74 -0.16 -8.25
CA MET A 182 -20.80 0.15 -7.29
C MET A 182 -22.13 -0.36 -7.83
N ASP A 183 -22.81 -1.20 -7.05
CA ASP A 183 -24.13 -1.72 -7.38
C ASP A 183 -25.08 -1.51 -6.20
N PHE A 184 -25.89 -0.46 -6.32
CA PHE A 184 -26.94 -0.11 -5.37
C PHE A 184 -28.31 -0.68 -5.77
N SER A 185 -28.39 -1.50 -6.83
CA SER A 185 -29.64 -2.15 -7.24
C SER A 185 -30.03 -3.32 -6.33
N VAL A 186 -29.09 -3.82 -5.54
CA VAL A 186 -29.31 -4.88 -4.56
C VAL A 186 -29.88 -4.34 -3.25
N LYS A 187 -30.60 -5.19 -2.49
CA LYS A 187 -31.20 -4.82 -1.20
C LYS A 187 -30.11 -4.39 -0.19
N GLN A 188 -30.10 -3.11 0.17
CA GLN A 188 -29.11 -2.54 1.10
C GLN A 188 -29.41 -2.78 2.59
N LYS A 189 -30.61 -3.27 2.93
CA LYS A 189 -31.06 -3.58 4.30
C LYS A 189 -30.89 -2.41 5.29
N GLY A 190 -31.13 -1.17 4.84
CA GLY A 190 -31.01 0.03 5.66
C GLY A 190 -29.58 0.60 5.78
N ASN A 191 -28.60 0.00 5.10
CA ASN A 191 -27.28 0.60 4.90
C ASN A 191 -27.28 1.45 3.62
N THR A 192 -26.32 2.37 3.50
CA THR A 192 -26.02 3.14 2.28
C THR A 192 -24.66 2.76 1.75
#